data_AF-A0A914G0C0-F1
#
_entry.id   AF-A0A914G0C0-F1
#
_cell.length_a   1.000
_cell.length_b   1.000
_cell.length_c   1.000
_cell.angle_alpha   90.00
_cell.angle_beta   90.00
_cell.angle_gamma   90.00
#
_symmetry.space_group_name_H-M   'P 1'
#
loop_
_entity.id
_entity.type
_entity.pdbx_description
1 polymer ?
#
loop_
_entity_poly.entity_id
_entity_poly.type
_entity_poly.pdbx_seq_one_letter_code
_entity_poly.pdbx_strand_id
1 'polypeptide(L)'
;MSWFAIIYAIVILFLPLGKTYIAGEDSPDQWRLFFYIAAGIALITLIFWFFTADVKLRSWAVLQKKASIVSVMTFDTKDGGLFNLKSGYN
;
A
#
# COMPACT_ATOMS: atom_id res chain seq x y z
N MET A 1 -6.85 -4.91 5.78
CA MET A 1 -5.60 -5.39 5.13
C MET A 1 -5.71 -6.76 4.46
N SER A 2 -6.84 -7.48 4.53
CA SER A 2 -6.97 -8.87 4.03
C SER A 2 -7.39 -9.04 2.56
N TRP A 3 -7.96 -8.02 1.92
CA TRP A 3 -8.60 -8.21 0.60
C TRP A 3 -7.60 -8.54 -0.53
N PHE A 4 -6.38 -7.98 -0.48
CA PHE A 4 -5.32 -8.31 -1.44
C PHE A 4 -4.85 -9.76 -1.32
N ALA A 5 -4.85 -10.33 -0.11
CA ALA A 5 -4.51 -11.74 0.09
C ALA A 5 -5.57 -12.67 -0.52
N ILE A 6 -6.85 -12.26 -0.50
CA ILE A 6 -7.95 -13.00 -1.13
C ILE A 6 -7.79 -12.99 -2.65
N ILE A 7 -7.50 -11.83 -3.25
CA ILE A 7 -7.22 -11.76 -4.70
C ILE A 7 -6.04 -12.65 -5.06
N TYR A 8 -4.96 -12.57 -4.27
CA TYR A 8 -3.75 -13.35 -4.53
C TYR A 8 -4.01 -14.86 -4.43
N ALA A 9 -4.79 -15.29 -3.42
CA ALA A 9 -5.21 -16.68 -3.27
C ALA A 9 -6.06 -17.17 -4.46
N ILE A 10 -6.96 -16.33 -4.96
CA ILE A 10 -7.79 -16.64 -6.13
C ILE A 10 -6.88 -16.84 -7.37
N VAL A 11 -5.93 -15.94 -7.61
CA VAL A 11 -4.99 -16.04 -8.75
C VAL A 11 -4.19 -17.35 -8.69
N ILE A 12 -3.70 -17.73 -7.50
CA ILE A 12 -2.96 -18.99 -7.31
C ILE A 12 -3.84 -20.21 -7.60
N LEU A 13 -5.12 -20.16 -7.23
CA LEU A 13 -6.07 -21.25 -7.43
C LEU A 13 -6.37 -21.49 -8.92
N PHE A 14 -6.21 -20.46 -9.76
CA PHE A 14 -6.37 -20.57 -11.22
C PHE A 14 -5.11 -21.08 -11.95
N LEU A 15 -3.93 -21.08 -11.33
CA LEU A 15 -2.69 -21.62 -11.93
C LEU A 15 -2.79 -23.12 -12.30
N PRO A 16 -3.27 -24.04 -11.44
CA PRO A 16 -3.42 -25.45 -11.81
C PRO A 16 -4.45 -25.65 -12.91
N LEU A 17 -5.48 -24.80 -13.01
CA LEU A 17 -6.45 -24.83 -14.10
C LEU A 17 -5.80 -24.39 -15.43
N GLY A 18 -4.92 -23.40 -15.39
CA GLY A 18 -4.12 -23.01 -16.56
C GLY A 18 -3.28 -24.16 -17.09
N LYS A 19 -2.65 -24.96 -16.22
CA LYS A 19 -1.93 -26.18 -16.63
C LYS A 19 -2.86 -27.15 -17.38
N THR A 20 -4.04 -27.45 -16.82
CA THR A 20 -4.95 -28.44 -17.41
C THR A 20 -5.52 -28.01 -18.76
N TYR A 21 -5.72 -26.70 -18.98
CA TYR A 21 -6.30 -26.20 -20.23
C TYR A 21 -5.27 -25.87 -21.31
N ILE A 22 -4.04 -25.48 -20.93
CA ILE A 22 -3.01 -24.98 -21.88
C ILE A 22 -1.91 -26.02 -22.11
N ALA A 23 -1.53 -26.77 -21.07
CA ALA A 23 -0.44 -27.76 -21.06
C ALA A 23 -0.98 -29.18 -20.81
N GLY A 24 -2.13 -29.50 -21.42
CA GLY A 24 -2.80 -30.79 -21.24
C GLY A 24 -2.09 -31.95 -21.92
N GLU A 25 -1.32 -31.66 -22.97
CA GLU A 25 -0.33 -32.59 -23.54
C GLU A 25 1.03 -32.09 -23.05
N ASP A 26 1.87 -32.94 -22.46
CA ASP A 26 3.19 -32.57 -21.92
C ASP A 26 4.21 -32.22 -23.05
N SER A 27 3.81 -31.35 -23.97
CA SER A 27 4.59 -30.81 -25.06
C SER A 27 5.42 -29.61 -24.60
N PRO A 28 6.72 -29.54 -24.94
CA PRO A 28 7.59 -28.42 -24.58
C PRO A 28 7.06 -27.05 -25.05
N ASP A 29 6.34 -27.00 -26.17
CA ASP A 29 5.85 -25.75 -26.74
C ASP A 29 4.65 -25.18 -25.96
N GLN A 30 3.81 -26.04 -25.38
CA GLN A 30 2.72 -25.62 -24.51
C GLN A 30 3.23 -24.99 -23.21
N TRP A 31 4.31 -25.56 -22.65
CA TRP A 31 4.99 -25.00 -21.48
C TRP A 31 5.59 -23.62 -21.78
N ARG A 32 6.21 -23.44 -22.95
CA ARG A 32 6.72 -22.13 -23.38
C ARG A 32 5.61 -21.10 -23.47
N LEU A 33 4.48 -21.45 -24.11
CA LEU A 33 3.31 -20.58 -24.20
C LEU A 33 2.79 -20.20 -22.81
N PHE A 34 2.70 -21.16 -21.89
CA PHE A 34 2.27 -20.93 -20.51
C PHE A 34 3.18 -19.91 -19.79
N PHE A 35 4.51 -20.06 -19.90
CA PHE A 35 5.46 -19.11 -19.31
C PHE A 35 5.42 -17.73 -19.96
N TYR A 36 5.17 -17.63 -21.27
CA TYR A 36 5.00 -16.33 -21.93
C TYR A 36 3.75 -15.60 -21.44
N ILE A 37 2.64 -16.31 -21.26
CA ILE A 37 1.41 -15.74 -20.69
C ILE A 37 1.67 -15.27 -19.25
N ALA A 38 2.33 -16.09 -18.44
CA ALA A 38 2.68 -15.73 -17.06
C ALA A 38 3.56 -14.47 -16.99
N ALA A 39 4.59 -14.38 -17.85
CA ALA A 39 5.44 -13.20 -17.95
C ALA A 39 4.66 -11.96 -18.39
N GLY A 40 3.71 -12.10 -19.32
CA GLY A 40 2.82 -11.01 -19.74
C GLY A 40 1.95 -10.48 -18.61
N ILE A 41 1.34 -11.36 -17.81
CA ILE A 41 0.52 -10.97 -16.66
C ILE A 41 1.37 -10.25 -15.59
N ALA A 42 2.58 -10.75 -15.34
CA ALA A 42 3.52 -10.11 -14.41
C ALA A 42 3.90 -8.70 -14.88
N LEU A 43 4.19 -8.54 -16.17
CA LEU A 43 4.54 -7.25 -16.76
C LEU A 43 3.37 -6.25 -16.65
N ILE A 44 2.14 -6.67 -16.96
CA ILE A 44 0.95 -5.82 -16.85
C ILE A 44 0.74 -5.37 -15.39
N THR A 45 0.90 -6.29 -14.44
CA THR A 45 0.80 -5.98 -13.01
C THR A 45 1.85 -4.95 -12.59
N LEU A 46 3.08 -5.11 -13.08
CA LEU A 46 4.17 -4.18 -12.80
C LEU A 46 3.89 -2.79 -13.37
N ILE A 47 3.41 -2.72 -14.62
CA ILE A 47 3.03 -1.45 -15.27
C ILE A 47 1.91 -0.77 -14.47
N PHE A 48 0.87 -1.52 -14.10
CA PHE A 48 -0.23 -0.98 -13.30
C PHE A 48 0.25 -0.46 -11.95
N TRP A 49 1.10 -1.22 -11.26
CA TRP A 49 1.68 -0.80 -9.99
C TRP A 49 2.53 0.46 -10.14
N PHE A 50 3.36 0.54 -11.18
CA PHE A 50 4.20 1.71 -11.45
C PHE A 50 3.39 3.00 -11.60
N PHE A 51 2.23 2.94 -12.25
CA PHE A 51 1.36 4.11 -12.42
C PHE A 51 0.45 4.43 -11.23
N THR A 52 0.15 3.46 -10.38
CA THR A 52 -0.82 3.62 -9.28
C THR A 52 -0.19 3.71 -7.89
N ALA A 53 1.09 3.37 -7.76
CA ALA A 53 1.80 3.48 -6.50
C ALA A 53 2.00 4.96 -6.12
N ASP A 54 1.40 5.37 -5.00
CA ASP A 54 1.66 6.67 -4.38
C ASP A 54 2.51 6.48 -3.12
N VAL A 55 3.60 7.22 -3.02
CA VAL A 55 4.58 7.17 -1.91
C VAL A 55 4.18 8.13 -0.78
N LYS A 56 3.11 8.92 -0.94
CA LYS A 56 2.68 9.87 0.10
C LYS A 56 2.30 9.16 1.40
N LEU A 57 2.86 9.68 2.50
CA LEU A 57 2.43 9.34 3.86
C LEU A 57 0.93 9.56 3.97
N ARG A 58 0.20 8.47 4.24
CA ARG A 58 -1.25 8.55 4.43
C ARG A 58 -1.55 9.38 5.68
N SER A 59 -2.63 10.15 5.63
CA SER A 59 -3.01 11.10 6.69
C SER A 59 -3.18 10.46 8.08
N TRP A 60 -3.48 9.16 8.13
CA TRP A 60 -3.59 8.40 9.38
C TRP A 60 -2.24 7.96 9.98
N ALA A 61 -1.15 7.97 9.21
CA ALA A 61 0.19 7.61 9.65
C ALA A 61 0.99 8.81 10.16
N VAL A 62 0.45 10.02 10.00
CA VAL A 62 1.03 11.23 10.60
C VAL A 62 0.68 11.22 12.09
N LEU A 63 1.64 10.83 12.93
CA LEU A 63 1.55 11.10 14.37
C LEU A 63 1.35 12.61 14.52
N GLN A 64 0.15 13.02 14.94
CA GLN A 64 -0.18 14.42 15.18
C GLN A 64 0.74 14.96 16.28
N LYS A 65 1.89 15.49 15.89
CA LYS A 65 2.84 16.20 16.76
C LYS A 65 2.26 17.52 17.32
N LYS A 66 0.95 17.72 17.18
CA LYS A 66 0.21 18.92 17.60
C LYS A 66 -0.23 18.92 19.06
N ALA A 67 -0.25 17.77 19.74
CA ALA A 67 -0.73 17.70 21.13
C ALA A 67 0.35 17.96 22.20
N SER A 68 1.63 17.77 21.90
CA SER A 68 2.70 17.86 22.91
C SER A 68 3.28 19.26 23.11
N ILE A 69 3.29 20.12 22.09
CA ILE A 69 3.85 21.48 22.23
C ILE A 69 2.88 22.40 22.99
N VAL A 70 1.57 22.21 22.83
CA VAL A 70 0.56 23.01 23.54
C VAL A 70 0.41 22.58 24.99
N SER A 71 0.48 21.27 25.29
CA SER A 71 0.39 20.77 26.67
C SER A 71 1.67 21.01 27.50
N VAL A 72 2.84 21.08 26.86
CA VAL A 72 4.11 21.46 27.52
C VAL A 72 4.26 22.98 27.71
N MET A 73 3.41 23.81 27.07
CA MET A 73 3.37 25.26 27.34
C MET A 73 2.28 25.68 28.32
N THR A 74 1.33 24.81 28.65
CA THR A 74 0.42 24.99 29.80
C THR A 74 0.96 24.23 31.01
N PHE A 75 2.19 24.50 31.42
CA PHE A 75 2.58 24.18 32.79
C PHE A 75 1.79 25.13 33.70
N ASP A 76 1.01 24.50 34.57
CA ASP A 76 0.22 25.06 35.65
C ASP A 76 0.98 26.16 36.42
N THR A 77 0.81 27.42 36.00
CA THR A 77 0.96 28.54 36.90
C THR A 77 -0.34 28.64 37.67
N LYS A 78 -0.28 28.36 38.98
CA LYS A 78 -1.37 28.46 39.96
C LYS A 78 -1.98 29.87 40.12
N ASP A 79 -1.63 30.78 39.21
CA ASP A 79 -1.76 32.22 39.37
C ASP A 79 -2.81 32.83 38.41
N GLY A 80 -3.50 32.00 37.60
CA GLY A 80 -4.61 32.45 36.75
C GLY A 80 -4.23 33.41 35.60
N GLY A 81 -2.94 33.58 35.31
CA GLY A 81 -2.46 34.43 34.22
C GLY A 81 -2.47 33.72 32.87
N LEU A 82 -3.43 34.05 32.00
CA LEU A 82 -3.41 33.64 30.58
C LEU A 82 -2.24 34.34 29.86
N PHE A 83 -1.13 33.63 29.65
CA PHE A 83 -0.06 34.09 28.76
C PHE A 83 -0.53 34.02 27.31
N ASN A 84 -1.05 35.14 26.80
CA ASN A 84 -1.40 35.32 25.40
C ASN A 84 -0.12 35.66 24.62
N LEU A 85 0.55 34.62 24.09
CA LEU A 85 1.65 34.83 23.15
C LEU A 85 1.06 35.28 21.81
N LYS A 86 1.08 36.60 21.59
CA LYS A 86 0.77 37.24 20.32
C LYS A 86 1.73 36.71 19.25
N SER A 87 1.25 35.72 18.50
CA SER A 87 1.94 35.09 17.37
C SER A 87 2.10 36.11 16.24
N GLY A 88 3.25 36.79 16.19
CA GLY A 88 3.70 37.53 15.01
C GLY A 88 4.30 36.57 13.99
N TYR A 89 3.60 36.37 12.88
CA TYR A 89 4.19 35.86 11.64
C TYR A 89 4.11 37.01 10.61
N ASN A 90 5.28 37.46 10.16
CA ASN A 90 5.44 38.12 8.86
C ASN A 90 5.61 37.05 7.79
#